data_AF-A0A437UXL5-F1
#
_entry.id   AF-A0A437UXL5-F1
#
_cell.length_a   1.000
_cell.length_b   1.000
_cell.length_c   1.000
_cell.angle_alpha   90.00
_cell.angle_beta   90.00
_cell.angle_gamma   90.00
#
_symmetry.space_group_name_H-M   'P 1'
#
loop_
_entity.id
_entity.type
_entity.pdbx_description
1 polymer ?
#
loop_
_entity_poly.entity_id
_entity_poly.type
_entity_poly.pdbx_seq_one_letter_code
_entity_poly.pdbx_strand_id
1 'polypeptide(L)'
;MMDTVATLKGLRCPQCGSEDLDVNGKAGSMGKEIAGVFLGGAIANLAVSNSASKNVETVPLTYTCKNCKHKFQSFPLAAQQEDILATPCTISFTRVSSFVGALVAQVVYLNGVNCGAVKNGNTITLQTSNRWNTMFVTDQYGVAFKSVYRFEAVPGGTVAVRFKRKFVE
;
A
#
# COMPACT_ATOMS: atom_id res chain seq x y z
N MET A 1 9.71 -0.70 -26.78
CA MET A 1 9.42 -1.59 -25.63
C MET A 1 8.54 -0.78 -24.71
N MET A 2 7.26 -1.14 -24.61
CA MET A 2 6.33 -0.43 -23.74
C MET A 2 6.73 -0.69 -22.30
N ASP A 3 7.07 0.37 -21.56
CA ASP A 3 7.16 0.33 -20.11
C ASP A 3 5.79 -0.06 -19.57
N THR A 4 5.58 -1.36 -19.40
CA THR A 4 4.41 -1.91 -18.72
C THR A 4 4.48 -1.45 -17.27
N VAL A 5 3.95 -0.26 -17.01
CA VAL A 5 3.55 0.14 -15.67
C VAL A 5 2.50 -0.88 -15.25
N ALA A 6 2.92 -1.89 -14.49
CA ALA A 6 2.03 -2.93 -14.00
C ALA A 6 0.96 -2.25 -13.15
N THR A 7 -0.23 -2.11 -13.72
CA THR A 7 -1.43 -1.72 -12.98
C THR A 7 -1.64 -2.78 -11.88
N LEU A 8 -2.27 -2.40 -10.76
CA LEU A 8 -2.48 -3.34 -9.65
C LEU A 8 -3.38 -4.53 -10.03
N LYS A 9 -4.16 -4.38 -11.11
CA LYS A 9 -4.97 -5.42 -11.72
C LYS A 9 -4.09 -6.54 -12.29
N GLY A 10 -4.19 -7.74 -11.73
CA GLY A 10 -3.44 -8.89 -12.23
C GLY A 10 -1.91 -8.77 -12.05
N LEU A 11 -1.46 -8.03 -11.03
CA LEU A 11 -0.03 -7.88 -10.72
C LEU A 11 0.62 -9.26 -10.50
N ARG A 12 1.53 -9.60 -11.41
CA ARG A 12 2.27 -10.87 -11.45
C ARG A 12 3.76 -10.62 -11.57
N CYS A 13 4.54 -11.59 -11.15
CA CYS A 13 5.98 -11.58 -11.38
C CYS A 13 6.25 -11.56 -12.90
N PRO A 14 7.01 -10.59 -13.43
CA PRO A 14 7.30 -10.51 -14.86
C PRO A 14 8.17 -11.68 -15.35
N GLN A 15 8.92 -12.32 -14.46
CA GLN A 15 9.82 -13.43 -14.81
C GLN A 15 9.11 -14.80 -14.83
N CYS A 16 8.14 -15.05 -13.94
CA CYS A 16 7.54 -16.39 -13.80
C CYS A 16 6.01 -16.40 -13.74
N GLY A 17 5.35 -15.24 -13.86
CA GLY A 17 3.89 -15.12 -13.82
C GLY A 17 3.25 -15.35 -12.45
N SER A 18 4.02 -15.66 -11.40
CA SER A 18 3.48 -15.92 -10.06
C SER A 18 2.86 -14.67 -9.42
N GLU A 19 1.72 -14.86 -8.75
CA GLU A 19 1.01 -13.83 -7.96
C GLU A 19 1.49 -13.77 -6.50
N ASP A 20 2.30 -14.74 -6.05
CA ASP A 20 2.84 -14.80 -4.71
C ASP A 20 4.05 -13.86 -4.57
N LEU A 21 3.76 -12.67 -4.06
CA LEU A 21 4.64 -11.52 -4.08
C LEU A 21 4.69 -10.89 -2.67
N ASP A 22 5.89 -10.66 -2.15
CA ASP A 22 6.12 -9.87 -0.95
C ASP A 22 6.41 -8.41 -1.31
N VAL A 23 5.90 -7.46 -0.54
CA VAL A 23 6.32 -6.05 -0.61
C VAL A 23 7.52 -5.87 0.31
N ASN A 24 8.62 -5.38 -0.25
CA ASN A 24 9.76 -4.93 0.55
C ASN A 24 9.46 -3.51 1.03
N GLY A 25 9.40 -3.33 2.36
CA GLY A 25 9.27 -1.99 2.95
C GLY A 25 10.53 -1.17 2.73
N LYS A 26 10.47 0.12 3.06
CA LYS A 26 11.62 1.02 3.10
C LYS A 26 12.57 0.64 4.25
N ALA A 27 13.32 -0.46 4.11
CA ALA A 27 14.56 -0.64 4.85
C ALA A 27 15.70 -0.01 4.04
N GLY A 28 16.00 1.26 4.30
CA GLY A 28 17.30 1.87 4.01
C GLY A 28 17.75 2.03 2.54
N SER A 29 16.90 1.89 1.51
CA SER A 29 17.37 1.92 0.11
C SER A 29 16.96 3.13 -0.73
N MET A 30 16.39 4.20 -0.16
CA MET A 30 16.18 5.46 -0.88
C MET A 30 16.37 6.64 0.07
N GLY A 31 17.63 6.96 0.33
CA GLY A 31 18.00 8.28 0.82
C GLY A 31 17.67 9.32 -0.26
N LYS A 32 16.89 10.33 0.14
CA LYS A 32 16.88 11.69 -0.43
C LYS A 32 16.49 11.94 -1.91
N GLU A 33 16.34 10.95 -2.79
CA GLU A 33 16.24 11.25 -4.24
C GLU A 33 14.84 11.38 -4.88
N ILE A 34 13.73 11.01 -4.23
CA ILE A 34 12.37 11.22 -4.82
C ILE A 34 11.46 12.05 -3.91
N ALA A 35 12.04 13.02 -3.21
CA ALA A 35 11.27 14.04 -2.49
C ALA A 35 10.82 15.21 -3.39
N GLY A 36 11.13 15.19 -4.70
CA GLY A 36 11.04 16.38 -5.56
C GLY A 36 10.18 16.32 -6.82
N VAL A 37 9.74 15.14 -7.30
CA VAL A 37 9.09 15.06 -8.62
C VAL A 37 7.93 14.06 -8.58
N PHE A 38 6.72 14.55 -8.31
CA PHE A 38 5.44 14.14 -8.94
C PHE A 38 4.29 14.97 -8.35
N LEU A 39 4.41 16.31 -8.47
CA LEU A 39 3.30 17.25 -8.30
C LEU A 39 2.61 17.41 -9.66
N GLY A 40 1.37 16.94 -9.81
CA GLY A 40 0.51 17.42 -10.91
C GLY A 40 -0.65 16.54 -11.40
N GLY A 41 -0.70 15.23 -11.13
CA GLY A 41 -1.74 14.40 -11.78
C GLY A 41 -2.30 13.19 -11.03
N ALA A 42 -1.55 12.58 -10.09
CA ALA A 42 -1.93 11.29 -9.49
C ALA A 42 -2.53 11.37 -8.07
N ILE A 43 -2.69 12.58 -7.50
CA ILE A 43 -3.15 12.79 -6.11
C ILE A 43 -4.69 12.81 -6.00
N ALA A 44 -5.42 12.89 -7.12
CA ALA A 44 -6.89 12.99 -7.09
C ALA A 44 -7.63 11.73 -6.57
N ASN A 45 -6.95 10.58 -6.47
CA ASN A 45 -7.59 9.29 -6.21
C ASN A 45 -7.49 8.78 -4.76
N LEU A 46 -6.84 9.52 -3.85
CA LEU A 46 -6.77 9.15 -2.44
C LEU A 46 -7.14 10.35 -1.56
N ALA A 47 -8.28 10.26 -0.88
CA ALA A 47 -8.64 11.18 0.20
C ALA A 47 -8.28 10.53 1.54
N VAL A 48 -7.27 11.06 2.21
CA VAL A 48 -6.82 10.58 3.53
C VAL A 48 -7.45 11.49 4.60
N SER A 49 -8.21 10.92 5.54
CA SER A 49 -8.98 11.69 6.53
C SER A 49 -8.05 12.42 7.51
N ASN A 50 -8.15 13.77 7.54
CA ASN A 50 -7.76 14.81 8.54
C ASN A 50 -6.59 14.64 9.53
N SER A 51 -5.77 13.60 9.46
CA SER A 51 -4.61 13.41 10.34
C SER A 51 -3.36 12.89 9.62
N ALA A 52 -3.42 12.72 8.30
CA ALA A 52 -2.27 12.23 7.54
C ALA A 52 -2.03 13.03 6.26
N SER A 53 -0.77 13.43 6.14
CA SER A 53 -0.03 13.94 4.97
C SER A 53 -0.37 15.33 4.42
N LYS A 54 0.31 16.36 4.93
CA LYS A 54 0.64 17.58 4.16
C LYS A 54 1.70 17.36 3.06
N ASN A 55 2.22 16.14 2.90
CA ASN A 55 3.16 15.75 1.85
C ASN A 55 2.87 14.30 1.46
N VAL A 56 2.11 14.10 0.38
CA VAL A 56 1.81 12.76 -0.15
C VAL A 56 3.05 12.28 -0.90
N GLU A 57 3.95 11.58 -0.21
CA GLU A 57 5.09 10.92 -0.85
C GLU A 57 4.56 9.67 -1.57
N THR A 58 4.56 9.70 -2.91
CA THR A 58 4.21 8.55 -3.74
C THR A 58 5.48 7.75 -3.99
N VAL A 59 5.52 6.51 -3.51
CA VAL A 59 6.72 5.67 -3.56
C VAL A 59 6.45 4.44 -4.44
N PRO A 60 7.33 4.10 -5.40
CA PRO A 60 7.24 2.83 -6.11
C PRO A 60 7.26 1.67 -5.12
N LEU A 61 6.37 0.70 -5.31
CA LEU A 61 6.36 -0.52 -4.50
C LEU A 61 7.34 -1.51 -5.07
N THR A 62 8.33 -1.90 -4.25
CA THR A 62 9.23 -2.99 -4.62
C THR A 62 8.63 -4.32 -4.19
N TYR A 63 8.45 -5.21 -5.15
CA TYR A 63 7.99 -6.57 -4.93
C TYR A 63 9.15 -7.55 -5.03
N THR A 64 9.08 -8.62 -4.25
CA THR A 64 9.89 -9.83 -4.44
C THR A 64 8.97 -11.00 -4.70
N CYS A 65 9.17 -11.69 -5.82
CA CYS A 65 8.43 -12.91 -6.11
C CYS A 65 8.88 -14.03 -5.16
N LYS A 66 7.94 -14.68 -4.46
CA LYS A 66 8.30 -15.79 -3.58
C LYS A 66 8.77 -17.03 -4.34
N ASN A 67 8.27 -17.22 -5.56
CA ASN A 67 8.59 -18.35 -6.42
C ASN A 67 10.02 -18.26 -7.00
N CYS A 68 10.34 -17.21 -7.77
CA CYS A 68 11.64 -17.08 -8.46
C CYS A 68 12.60 -16.07 -7.83
N LYS A 69 12.23 -15.42 -6.72
CA LYS A 69 13.01 -14.39 -6.02
C LYS A 69 13.32 -13.13 -6.85
N HIS A 70 12.72 -13.00 -8.04
CA HIS A 70 12.84 -11.82 -8.88
C HIS A 70 12.28 -10.59 -8.18
N LYS A 71 13.04 -9.49 -8.20
CA LYS A 71 12.65 -8.20 -7.63
C LYS A 71 12.24 -7.26 -8.75
N PHE A 72 11.10 -6.59 -8.59
CA PHE A 72 10.59 -5.63 -9.56
C PHE A 72 9.80 -4.52 -8.86
N GLN A 73 9.52 -3.44 -9.56
CA GLN A 73 8.77 -2.30 -9.02
C GLN A 73 7.40 -2.16 -9.70
N SER A 74 6.40 -1.68 -8.95
CA SER A 74 5.15 -1.20 -9.53
C SER A 74 4.84 0.22 -9.06
N PHE A 75 4.13 0.97 -9.91
CA PHE A 75 3.64 2.31 -9.62
C PHE A 75 2.12 2.26 -9.43
N PRO A 76 1.66 1.82 -8.25
CA PRO A 76 0.25 1.46 -8.00
C PRO A 76 -0.74 2.64 -8.07
N LEU A 77 -0.27 3.89 -8.12
CA LEU A 77 -1.12 5.07 -8.24
C LEU A 77 -1.55 5.39 -9.67
N ALA A 78 -0.88 4.80 -10.68
CA ALA A 78 -1.27 4.94 -12.08
C ALA A 78 -2.39 3.94 -12.43
N ALA A 79 -3.57 4.12 -11.83
CA ALA A 79 -4.76 3.38 -12.26
C ALA A 79 -5.19 3.87 -13.65
N GLN A 80 -5.56 2.94 -14.54
CA GLN A 80 -6.17 3.31 -15.81
C GLN A 80 -7.54 3.96 -15.56
N GLN A 81 -8.00 4.83 -16.46
CA GLN A 81 -9.25 5.58 -16.28
C GLN A 81 -10.46 4.66 -16.02
N GLU A 82 -10.48 3.47 -16.61
CA GLU A 82 -11.50 2.43 -16.41
C GLU A 82 -11.49 1.76 -15.03
N ASP A 83 -10.37 1.85 -14.31
CA ASP A 83 -10.20 1.33 -12.96
C ASP A 83 -10.36 2.43 -11.89
N ILE A 84 -10.73 3.66 -12.29
CA ILE A 84 -11.11 4.73 -11.37
C ILE A 84 -12.59 4.59 -11.02
N LEU A 85 -12.90 4.53 -9.73
CA LEU A 85 -14.25 4.46 -9.20
C LEU A 85 -14.95 5.82 -9.33
N ALA A 86 -16.19 5.81 -9.82
CA ALA A 86 -17.03 7.01 -9.88
C ALA A 86 -17.38 7.58 -8.49
N THR A 87 -17.34 6.74 -7.45
CA THR A 87 -17.54 7.15 -6.06
C THR A 87 -16.47 6.47 -5.20
N PRO A 88 -15.72 7.22 -4.37
CA PRO A 88 -14.67 6.64 -3.53
C PRO A 88 -15.18 5.52 -2.64
N CYS A 89 -14.37 4.47 -2.49
CA CYS A 89 -14.59 3.40 -1.54
C CYS A 89 -13.96 3.77 -0.20
N THR A 90 -14.68 3.51 0.90
CA THR A 90 -14.16 3.73 2.26
C THR A 90 -13.45 2.48 2.76
N ILE A 91 -12.25 2.65 3.31
CA ILE A 91 -11.45 1.56 3.88
C ILE A 91 -11.29 1.82 5.36
N SER A 92 -11.70 0.88 6.19
CA SER A 92 -11.42 0.86 7.62
C SER A 92 -10.32 -0.14 7.92
N PHE A 93 -9.12 0.35 8.22
CA PHE A 93 -8.00 -0.48 8.64
C PHE A 93 -7.94 -0.49 10.17
N THR A 94 -8.12 -1.66 10.77
CA THR A 94 -8.01 -1.88 12.21
C THR A 94 -6.76 -2.68 12.53
N ARG A 95 -5.89 -2.12 13.37
CA ARG A 95 -4.85 -2.90 14.02
C ARG A 95 -5.46 -3.62 15.22
N VAL A 96 -5.59 -4.94 15.11
CA VAL A 96 -6.14 -5.78 16.19
C VAL A 96 -5.24 -5.69 17.41
N SER A 97 -5.84 -5.39 18.57
CA SER A 97 -5.14 -5.29 19.85
C SER A 97 -4.32 -6.55 20.15
N SER A 98 -3.08 -6.34 20.56
CA SER A 98 -2.15 -7.38 20.99
C SER A 98 -1.31 -6.87 22.16
N PHE A 99 -1.06 -7.72 23.18
CA PHE A 99 -0.07 -7.41 24.22
C PHE A 99 1.33 -7.24 23.63
N VAL A 100 1.64 -8.03 22.61
CA VAL A 100 2.96 -8.04 21.98
C VAL A 100 3.05 -6.94 20.93
N GLY A 101 4.04 -6.06 21.07
CA GLY A 101 4.27 -4.92 20.19
C GLY A 101 3.31 -3.74 20.44
N ALA A 102 2.60 -3.71 21.57
CA ALA A 102 1.62 -2.67 21.91
C ALA A 102 2.18 -1.23 21.81
N LEU A 103 3.46 -1.05 22.16
CA LEU A 103 4.14 0.25 22.16
C LEU A 103 4.69 0.67 20.78
N VAL A 104 4.80 -0.25 19.82
CA VAL A 104 5.38 0.06 18.51
C VAL A 104 4.27 0.55 17.59
N ALA A 105 4.36 1.80 17.15
CA ALA A 105 3.48 2.33 16.11
C ALA A 105 3.73 1.60 14.79
N GLN A 106 2.67 1.32 14.04
CA GLN A 106 2.75 0.70 12.72
C GLN A 106 2.29 1.72 11.69
N VAL A 107 2.94 1.78 10.54
CA VAL A 107 2.59 2.73 9.49
C VAL A 107 1.85 1.98 8.39
N VAL A 108 0.66 2.47 8.03
CA VAL A 108 -0.17 1.87 6.99
C VAL A 108 0.15 2.55 5.66
N TYR A 109 0.32 1.75 4.61
CA TYR A 109 0.49 2.24 3.26
C TYR A 109 -0.61 1.69 2.36
N LEU A 110 -1.23 2.55 1.56
CA LEU A 110 -2.21 2.19 0.54
C LEU A 110 -1.68 2.66 -0.82
N ASN A 111 -1.53 1.74 -1.76
CA ASN A 111 -1.01 2.02 -3.10
C ASN A 111 0.31 2.83 -3.05
N GLY A 112 1.21 2.49 -2.12
CA GLY A 112 2.49 3.19 -1.93
C GLY A 112 2.39 4.56 -1.26
N VAL A 113 1.20 5.04 -0.94
CA VAL A 113 0.98 6.26 -0.16
C VAL A 113 1.02 5.95 1.33
N ASN A 114 1.80 6.73 2.09
CA ASN A 114 1.77 6.67 3.55
C ASN A 114 0.45 7.25 4.07
N CYS A 115 -0.37 6.41 4.68
CA CYS A 115 -1.68 6.76 5.22
C CYS A 115 -1.64 7.18 6.70
N GLY A 116 -0.48 7.06 7.35
CA GLY A 116 -0.29 7.42 8.75
C GLY A 116 -0.07 6.22 9.67
N ALA A 117 0.24 6.56 10.93
CA ALA A 117 0.52 5.57 11.96
C ALA A 117 -0.77 5.10 12.66
N VAL A 118 -0.87 3.81 12.91
CA VAL A 118 -1.95 3.15 13.64
C VAL A 118 -1.43 2.51 14.93
N LYS A 119 -1.98 2.99 16.06
CA LYS A 119 -1.69 2.47 17.39
C LYS A 119 -2.39 1.13 17.62
N ASN A 120 -1.92 0.39 18.60
CA ASN A 120 -2.49 -0.90 18.99
C ASN A 120 -3.98 -0.77 19.34
N GLY A 121 -4.84 -1.57 18.70
CA GLY A 121 -6.29 -1.53 18.92
C GLY A 121 -7.04 -0.43 18.15
N ASN A 122 -6.34 0.47 17.47
CA ASN A 122 -6.97 1.59 16.78
C ASN A 122 -7.32 1.26 15.34
N THR A 123 -8.27 2.05 14.83
CA THR A 123 -8.71 2.04 13.44
C THR A 123 -8.34 3.35 12.77
N ILE A 124 -7.87 3.28 11.52
CA ILE A 124 -7.76 4.42 10.62
C ILE A 124 -8.73 4.21 9.46
N THR A 125 -9.41 5.29 9.08
CA THR A 125 -10.30 5.31 7.92
C THR A 125 -9.62 6.06 6.78
N LEU A 126 -9.71 5.49 5.59
CA LEU A 126 -9.06 5.97 4.37
C LEU A 126 -10.10 5.91 3.24
N GLN A 127 -9.88 6.64 2.16
CA GLN A 127 -10.66 6.48 0.94
C GLN A 127 -9.76 6.20 -0.26
N THR A 128 -10.25 5.39 -1.17
CA THR A 128 -9.62 5.13 -2.46
C THR A 128 -10.63 5.31 -3.59
N SER A 129 -10.20 5.97 -4.65
CA SER A 129 -10.90 5.98 -5.93
C SER A 129 -10.34 4.93 -6.89
N ASN A 130 -9.37 4.11 -6.48
CA ASN A 130 -8.87 3.01 -7.32
C ASN A 130 -9.71 1.75 -7.07
N ARG A 131 -10.10 1.04 -8.13
CA ARG A 131 -10.73 -0.29 -8.05
C ARG A 131 -9.76 -1.32 -7.48
N TRP A 132 -8.52 -1.35 -7.95
CA TRP A 132 -7.51 -2.31 -7.49
C TRP A 132 -6.55 -1.66 -6.51
N ASN A 133 -6.38 -2.29 -5.35
CA ASN A 133 -5.61 -1.71 -4.26
C ASN A 133 -4.61 -2.71 -3.68
N THR A 134 -3.46 -2.19 -3.24
CA THR A 134 -2.46 -2.92 -2.46
C THR A 134 -2.21 -2.15 -1.18
N MET A 135 -2.39 -2.82 -0.05
CA MET A 135 -2.13 -2.30 1.27
C MET A 135 -1.07 -3.14 1.98
N PHE A 136 -0.14 -2.48 2.64
CA PHE A 136 0.87 -3.12 3.46
C PHE A 136 1.18 -2.25 4.67
N VAL A 137 1.87 -2.82 5.63
CA VAL A 137 2.17 -2.17 6.90
C VAL A 137 3.67 -2.26 7.14
N THR A 138 4.27 -1.18 7.64
CA THR A 138 5.64 -1.19 8.13
C THR A 138 5.70 -0.98 9.64
N ASP A 139 6.81 -1.34 10.24
CA ASP A 139 7.17 -0.80 11.55
C ASP A 139 7.62 0.68 11.43
N GLN A 140 7.96 1.27 12.57
CA GLN A 140 8.47 2.65 12.67
C GLN A 140 9.83 2.87 11.96
N TYR A 141 10.54 1.80 11.60
CA TYR A 141 11.82 1.85 10.89
C TYR A 141 11.66 1.63 9.38
N GLY A 142 10.42 1.47 8.90
CA GLY A 142 10.12 1.27 7.47
C GLY A 142 10.22 -0.18 7.01
N VAL A 143 10.44 -1.14 7.91
CA VAL A 143 10.47 -2.57 7.54
C VAL A 143 9.03 -3.05 7.31
N ALA A 144 8.72 -3.49 6.09
CA ALA A 144 7.39 -4.03 5.79
C ALA A 144 7.20 -5.41 6.44
N PHE A 145 6.01 -5.62 6.97
CA PHE A 145 5.56 -6.96 7.32
C PHE A 145 5.27 -7.74 6.04
N LYS A 146 5.62 -9.04 6.01
CA LYS A 146 5.46 -9.95 4.85
C LYS A 146 3.99 -10.18 4.41
N SER A 147 3.03 -9.46 4.97
CA SER A 147 1.61 -9.56 4.63
C SER A 147 1.22 -8.38 3.76
N VAL A 148 0.95 -8.67 2.49
CA VAL A 148 0.43 -7.74 1.52
C VAL A 148 -1.05 -8.03 1.34
N TYR A 149 -1.90 -7.02 1.50
CA TYR A 149 -3.33 -7.12 1.33
C TYR A 149 -3.70 -6.51 -0.02
N ARG A 150 -4.07 -7.38 -0.97
CA ARG A 150 -4.62 -6.95 -2.25
C ARG A 150 -6.13 -7.11 -2.21
N PHE A 151 -6.85 -6.10 -2.67
CA PHE A 151 -8.31 -6.13 -2.69
C PHE A 151 -8.87 -5.30 -3.84
N GLU A 152 -10.06 -5.72 -4.27
CA GLU A 152 -10.91 -4.95 -5.18
C GLU A 152 -11.86 -4.07 -4.35
N ALA A 153 -11.95 -2.80 -4.71
CA ALA A 153 -12.85 -1.82 -4.14
C ALA A 153 -14.04 -1.61 -5.08
N VAL A 154 -15.23 -1.49 -4.50
CA VAL A 154 -16.49 -1.26 -5.21
C VAL A 154 -16.88 0.21 -5.06
N PRO A 155 -17.44 0.88 -6.09
CA PRO A 155 -17.87 2.27 -5.99
C PRO A 155 -18.81 2.50 -4.79
N GLY A 156 -18.47 3.46 -3.93
CA GLY A 156 -19.25 3.77 -2.71
C GLY A 156 -19.27 2.67 -1.64
N GLY A 157 -18.55 1.56 -1.85
CA GLY A 157 -18.51 0.43 -0.92
C GLY A 157 -17.60 0.68 0.29
N THR A 158 -17.57 -0.31 1.18
CA THR A 158 -16.72 -0.32 2.36
C THR A 158 -15.86 -1.58 2.43
N VAL A 159 -14.57 -1.42 2.70
CA VAL A 159 -13.63 -2.52 2.94
C VAL A 159 -13.13 -2.47 4.38
N ALA A 160 -13.26 -3.57 5.11
CA ALA A 160 -12.74 -3.71 6.46
C ALA A 160 -11.49 -4.59 6.46
N VAL A 161 -10.33 -4.02 6.82
CA VAL A 161 -9.06 -4.74 6.93
C VAL A 161 -8.69 -4.87 8.40
N ARG A 162 -8.57 -6.11 8.89
CA ARG A 162 -8.17 -6.39 10.27
C ARG A 162 -6.76 -6.96 10.29
N PHE A 163 -5.78 -6.13 10.65
CA PHE A 163 -4.40 -6.53 10.74
C PHE A 163 -4.06 -7.02 12.15
N LYS A 164 -3.66 -8.27 12.26
CA LYS A 164 -3.01 -8.81 13.46
C LYS A 164 -1.58 -9.19 13.07
N ARG A 165 -0.59 -8.64 13.77
CA ARG A 165 0.80 -9.09 13.62
C ARG A 165 0.85 -10.56 14.02
N LYS A 166 1.01 -11.45 13.04
CA LYS A 166 1.42 -12.84 13.28
C LYS A 166 2.94 -12.81 13.41
N PHE A 167 3.48 -13.37 14.49
CA PHE A 167 4.88 -13.74 14.47
C PHE A 167 5.02 -14.82 13.39
N VAL A 168 5.90 -14.57 12.43
CA VAL A 168 6.50 -15.68 11.67
C VAL A 168 7.59 -16.17 12.62
N GLU A 169 7.43 -17.40 13.11
CA GLU A 169 8.52 -18.13 13.77
C GLU A 169 9.75 -18.21 12.85
#